data_AF-A0A9E3QZK1-F1
#
_entry.id   AF-A0A9E3QZK1-F1
#
_cell.length_a   1.000
_cell.length_b   1.000
_cell.length_c   1.000
_cell.angle_alpha   90.00
_cell.angle_beta   90.00
_cell.angle_gamma   90.00
#
_symmetry.space_group_name_H-M   'P 1'
#
loop_
_entity.id
_entity.type
_entity.pdbx_description
1 polymer ?
#
loop_
_entity_poly.entity_id
_entity_poly.type
_entity_poly.pdbx_seq_one_letter_code
_entity_poly.pdbx_strand_id
1 'polypeptide(L)'
;MADDRLPLFKTSRVFGAFRWAFMPLGLLAVLALGVHAAADLVDDRLVWLLVGLDARLDALLGAHEETRAWVDRVGLHECTVVARWLALGWELAVDLALGVPLLGYAEKAAHELARGGAREVLRRLNQRPTPLRLLRPVMTLLFALGGAEAVARLVEGTVFVAVSRELLEAGTAALVARGLGAAAGVLVVWRFAWPAAVRALEHADQATEASVVRRGRVWTLGLWGTAVSFPLAVAAVLAVPLRSLFT
;
A
#
# COMPACT_ATOMS: atom_id res chain seq x y z
N MET A 1 -15.94 -42.13 -13.38
CA MET A 1 -15.95 -41.14 -14.47
C MET A 1 -17.10 -40.19 -14.21
N ALA A 2 -16.82 -39.02 -13.64
CA ALA A 2 -17.84 -38.02 -13.33
C ALA A 2 -18.21 -37.26 -14.61
N ASP A 3 -19.50 -37.07 -14.82
CA ASP A 3 -20.10 -36.55 -16.04
C ASP A 3 -19.77 -35.06 -16.26
N ASP A 4 -18.91 -34.77 -17.24
CA ASP A 4 -18.38 -33.44 -17.61
C ASP A 4 -19.43 -32.51 -18.28
N ARG A 5 -20.72 -32.87 -18.21
CA ARG A 5 -21.81 -32.25 -18.98
C ARG A 5 -22.65 -31.21 -18.24
N LEU A 6 -22.44 -31.01 -16.94
CA LEU A 6 -23.20 -30.01 -16.20
C LEU A 6 -22.65 -28.59 -16.44
N PRO A 7 -23.46 -27.63 -16.92
CA PRO A 7 -23.01 -26.27 -17.22
C PRO A 7 -22.38 -25.57 -16.01
N LEU A 8 -22.81 -25.93 -14.79
CA LEU A 8 -22.28 -25.44 -13.51
C LEU A 8 -20.79 -25.75 -13.29
N PHE A 9 -20.28 -26.88 -13.79
CA PHE A 9 -18.86 -27.25 -13.69
C PHE A 9 -17.98 -26.51 -14.69
N LYS A 10 -18.56 -26.04 -15.81
CA LYS A 10 -17.86 -25.18 -16.78
C LYS A 10 -17.79 -23.75 -16.25
N THR A 11 -18.88 -23.22 -15.69
CA THR A 11 -18.86 -21.92 -15.02
C THR A 11 -17.91 -21.91 -13.82
N SER A 12 -17.87 -22.93 -12.96
CA SER A 12 -16.95 -22.93 -11.81
C SER A 12 -15.47 -22.93 -12.20
N ARG A 13 -15.09 -23.63 -13.28
CA ARG A 13 -13.73 -23.59 -13.84
C ARG A 13 -13.37 -22.23 -14.41
N VAL A 14 -14.29 -21.59 -15.14
CA VAL A 14 -14.09 -20.25 -15.71
C VAL A 14 -13.99 -19.19 -14.59
N PHE A 15 -14.87 -19.22 -13.60
CA PHE A 15 -14.81 -18.33 -12.43
C PHE A 15 -13.55 -18.58 -11.59
N GLY A 16 -13.10 -19.83 -11.47
CA GLY A 16 -11.84 -20.18 -10.82
C GLY A 16 -10.61 -19.60 -11.56
N ALA A 17 -10.57 -19.72 -12.89
CA ALA A 17 -9.50 -19.16 -13.72
C ALA A 17 -9.49 -17.63 -13.68
N PHE A 18 -10.66 -16.99 -13.74
CA PHE A 18 -10.81 -15.55 -13.63
C PHE A 18 -10.33 -15.05 -12.25
N ARG A 19 -10.76 -15.70 -11.18
CA ARG A 19 -10.38 -15.31 -9.82
C ARG A 19 -8.87 -15.48 -9.55
N TRP A 20 -8.22 -16.46 -10.19
CA TRP A 20 -6.77 -16.66 -10.08
C TRP A 20 -5.97 -15.48 -10.64
N ALA A 21 -6.43 -14.85 -11.73
CA ALA A 21 -5.79 -13.66 -12.29
C ALA A 21 -6.21 -12.36 -11.55
N PHE A 22 -7.48 -12.23 -11.18
CA PHE A 22 -8.00 -11.00 -10.60
C PHE A 22 -7.61 -10.78 -9.14
N MET A 23 -7.45 -11.83 -8.34
CA MET A 23 -7.04 -11.69 -6.95
C MET A 23 -5.64 -11.06 -6.79
N PRO A 24 -4.56 -11.59 -7.41
CA PRO A 24 -3.24 -10.99 -7.26
C PRO A 24 -3.20 -9.55 -7.80
N LEU A 25 -3.89 -9.27 -8.90
CA LEU A 25 -3.99 -7.92 -9.46
C LEU A 25 -4.78 -6.98 -8.54
N GLY A 26 -5.88 -7.43 -7.94
CA GLY A 26 -6.65 -6.63 -6.99
C GLY A 26 -5.87 -6.37 -5.69
N LEU A 27 -5.12 -7.35 -5.19
CA LEU A 27 -4.23 -7.17 -4.04
C LEU A 27 -3.12 -6.16 -4.35
N LEU A 28 -2.50 -6.28 -5.53
CA LEU A 28 -1.48 -5.34 -5.98
C LEU A 28 -2.06 -3.93 -6.16
N ALA A 29 -3.23 -3.79 -6.78
CA ALA A 29 -3.86 -2.49 -7.01
C ALA A 29 -4.21 -1.78 -5.69
N VAL A 30 -4.82 -2.50 -4.74
CA VAL A 30 -5.16 -1.93 -3.43
C VAL A 30 -3.89 -1.54 -2.66
N LEU A 31 -2.84 -2.37 -2.72
CA LEU A 31 -1.56 -2.02 -2.13
C LEU A 31 -0.98 -0.75 -2.79
N ALA A 32 -0.90 -0.72 -4.11
CA ALA A 32 -0.33 0.38 -4.89
C ALA A 32 -1.09 1.69 -4.63
N LEU A 33 -2.43 1.66 -4.57
CA LEU A 33 -3.22 2.84 -4.19
C LEU A 33 -2.83 3.38 -2.80
N GLY A 34 -2.57 2.49 -1.85
CA GLY A 34 -2.13 2.89 -0.52
C GLY A 34 -0.70 3.43 -0.47
N VAL A 35 0.20 2.85 -1.26
CA VAL A 35 1.58 3.33 -1.40
C VAL A 35 1.59 4.70 -2.08
N HIS A 36 0.81 4.87 -3.15
CA HIS A 36 0.63 6.13 -3.87
C HIS A 36 0.12 7.23 -2.94
N ALA A 37 -0.96 6.98 -2.20
CA ALA A 37 -1.48 7.93 -1.22
C ALA A 37 -0.46 8.29 -0.13
N ALA A 38 0.41 7.35 0.25
CA ALA A 38 1.50 7.60 1.19
C ALA A 38 2.64 8.44 0.57
N ALA A 39 2.96 8.20 -0.69
CA ALA A 39 4.00 8.91 -1.43
C ALA A 39 3.64 10.38 -1.66
N ASP A 40 2.36 10.68 -1.98
CA ASP A 40 1.86 12.05 -2.11
C ASP A 40 2.13 12.89 -0.85
N LEU A 41 1.95 12.31 0.33
CA LEU A 41 2.21 12.99 1.61
C LEU A 41 3.71 13.24 1.84
N VAL A 42 4.56 12.38 1.28
CA VAL A 42 6.01 12.51 1.37
C VAL A 42 6.53 13.52 0.34
N ASP A 43 5.88 13.66 -0.83
CA ASP A 43 6.22 14.65 -1.86
C ASP A 43 6.23 16.06 -1.27
N ASP A 44 5.15 16.45 -0.57
CA ASP A 44 5.06 17.75 0.11
C ASP A 44 6.22 18.00 1.10
N ARG A 45 6.66 16.94 1.79
CA ARG A 45 7.79 17.01 2.75
C ARG A 45 9.13 17.10 2.04
N LEU A 46 9.29 16.43 0.91
CA LEU A 46 10.49 16.50 0.08
C LEU A 46 10.66 17.89 -0.52
N VAL A 47 9.57 18.52 -1.01
CA VAL A 47 9.60 19.91 -1.49
C VAL A 47 10.09 20.83 -0.38
N TRP A 48 9.50 20.73 0.82
CA TRP A 48 9.91 21.56 1.96
C TRP A 48 11.39 21.36 2.33
N LEU A 49 11.87 20.11 2.34
CA LEU A 49 13.26 19.80 2.63
C LEU A 49 14.23 20.37 1.57
N LEU A 50 13.89 20.22 0.29
CA LEU A 50 14.74 20.70 -0.81
C LEU A 50 14.82 22.22 -0.81
N VAL A 51 13.69 22.92 -0.65
CA VAL A 51 13.66 24.38 -0.51
C VAL A 51 14.44 24.83 0.72
N GLY A 52 14.32 24.13 1.84
CA GLY A 52 15.07 24.45 3.06
C GLY A 52 16.58 24.20 2.94
N LEU A 53 16.99 23.20 2.14
CA LEU A 53 18.39 22.90 1.86
C LEU A 53 18.99 23.94 0.90
N ASP A 54 18.25 24.29 -0.14
CA ASP A 54 18.61 25.33 -1.11
C ASP A 54 18.85 26.67 -0.43
N ALA A 55 17.87 27.16 0.35
CA ALA A 55 18.01 28.42 1.10
C ALA A 55 19.21 28.45 2.08
N ARG A 56 19.59 27.28 2.64
CA ARG A 56 20.78 27.17 3.50
C ARG A 56 22.07 27.21 2.70
N LEU A 57 22.10 26.55 1.54
CA LEU A 57 23.24 26.60 0.64
C LEU A 57 23.43 28.02 0.12
N ASP A 58 22.37 28.72 -0.27
CA ASP A 58 22.41 30.11 -0.69
C ASP A 58 22.94 31.03 0.41
N ALA A 59 22.52 30.83 1.66
CA ALA A 59 23.04 31.59 2.80
C ALA A 59 24.55 31.36 3.03
N LEU A 60 25.04 30.12 2.86
CA LEU A 60 26.45 29.78 3.01
C LEU A 60 27.30 30.29 1.83
N LEU A 61 26.83 30.10 0.60
CA LEU A 61 27.52 30.49 -0.62
C LEU A 61 27.46 32.01 -0.84
N GLY A 62 26.40 32.67 -0.40
CA GLY A 62 26.24 34.13 -0.44
C GLY A 62 27.18 34.87 0.52
N ALA A 63 27.75 34.17 1.51
CA ALA A 63 28.71 34.72 2.45
C ALA A 63 30.11 34.96 1.86
N HIS A 64 30.42 34.37 0.69
CA HIS A 64 31.72 34.52 0.03
C HIS A 64 31.55 35.05 -1.40
N GLU A 65 32.41 36.00 -1.81
CA GLU A 65 32.33 36.62 -3.15
C GLU A 65 32.59 35.61 -4.29
N GLU A 66 33.47 34.64 -4.07
CA GLU A 66 33.84 33.62 -5.06
C GLU A 66 32.67 32.66 -5.37
N THR A 67 31.74 32.47 -4.43
CA THR A 67 30.63 31.51 -4.56
C THR A 67 29.29 32.17 -4.88
N ARG A 68 29.20 33.50 -4.93
CA ARG A 68 27.95 34.22 -5.27
C ARG A 68 27.33 33.83 -6.61
N ALA A 69 28.13 33.43 -7.59
CA ALA A 69 27.63 32.99 -8.90
C ALA A 69 26.84 31.66 -8.85
N TRP A 70 26.83 30.98 -7.71
CA TRP A 70 26.14 29.72 -7.48
C TRP A 70 24.84 29.85 -6.67
N VAL A 71 24.58 31.03 -6.11
CA VAL A 71 23.36 31.34 -5.35
C VAL A 71 22.16 31.43 -6.30
N ASP A 72 20.97 31.00 -5.85
CA ASP A 72 19.69 31.07 -6.58
C ASP A 72 19.67 30.31 -7.92
N ARG A 73 20.54 29.30 -8.11
CA ARG A 73 20.53 28.49 -9.35
C ARG A 73 19.44 27.44 -9.40
N VAL A 74 18.93 27.03 -8.25
CA VAL A 74 17.88 26.02 -8.15
C VAL A 74 16.61 26.73 -7.71
N GLY A 75 15.66 26.87 -8.62
CA GLY A 75 14.38 27.49 -8.30
C GLY A 75 13.42 26.54 -7.60
N LEU A 76 12.29 27.10 -7.16
CA LEU A 76 11.19 26.31 -6.60
C LEU A 76 10.66 25.25 -7.57
N HIS A 77 10.71 25.54 -8.88
CA HIS A 77 10.26 24.62 -9.91
C HIS A 77 11.14 23.37 -9.94
N GLU A 78 12.47 23.54 -9.96
CA GLU A 78 13.45 22.47 -9.96
C GLU A 78 13.33 21.63 -8.68
N CYS A 79 13.21 22.27 -7.51
CA CYS A 79 12.96 21.58 -6.24
C CYS A 79 11.69 20.72 -6.29
N THR A 80 10.60 21.25 -6.85
CA THR A 80 9.34 20.50 -7.01
C THR A 80 9.49 19.33 -7.97
N VAL A 81 10.19 19.51 -9.10
CA VAL A 81 10.42 18.43 -10.07
C VAL A 81 11.27 17.31 -9.46
N VAL A 82 12.33 17.67 -8.73
CA VAL A 82 13.19 16.70 -8.04
C VAL A 82 12.42 15.95 -6.95
N ALA A 83 11.62 16.66 -6.13
CA ALA A 83 10.78 16.05 -5.10
C ALA A 83 9.85 14.98 -5.70
N ARG A 84 9.16 15.32 -6.79
CA ARG A 84 8.25 14.40 -7.49
C ARG A 84 8.95 13.16 -8.03
N TRP A 85 10.12 13.31 -8.64
CA TRP A 85 10.89 12.17 -9.13
C TRP A 85 11.40 11.28 -7.97
N LEU A 86 11.79 11.88 -6.85
CA LEU A 86 12.18 11.15 -5.65
C LEU A 86 10.99 10.40 -5.05
N ALA A 87 9.82 11.05 -4.94
CA ALA A 87 8.59 10.43 -4.45
C ALA A 87 8.16 9.26 -5.34
N LEU A 88 8.14 9.44 -6.67
CA LEU A 88 7.83 8.38 -7.62
C LEU A 88 8.83 7.22 -7.55
N GLY A 89 10.13 7.51 -7.48
CA GLY A 89 11.15 6.49 -7.31
C GLY A 89 10.96 5.68 -6.03
N TRP A 90 10.54 6.35 -4.95
CA TRP A 90 10.25 5.72 -3.67
C TRP A 90 8.97 4.86 -3.73
N GLU A 91 7.90 5.39 -4.30
CA GLU A 91 6.65 4.66 -4.57
C GLU A 91 6.93 3.35 -5.32
N LEU A 92 7.61 3.43 -6.47
CA LEU A 92 7.97 2.27 -7.28
C LEU A 92 8.84 1.27 -6.53
N ALA A 93 9.79 1.74 -5.71
CA ALA A 93 10.62 0.87 -4.89
C ALA A 93 9.80 0.10 -3.86
N VAL A 94 8.81 0.74 -3.22
CA VAL A 94 7.89 0.07 -2.27
C VAL A 94 6.97 -0.89 -2.99
N ASP A 95 6.41 -0.52 -4.15
CA ASP A 95 5.57 -1.40 -4.95
C ASP A 95 6.32 -2.66 -5.43
N LEU A 96 7.57 -2.52 -5.84
CA LEU A 96 8.42 -3.67 -6.16
C LEU A 96 8.72 -4.51 -4.91
N ALA A 97 9.04 -3.86 -3.79
CA ALA A 97 9.38 -4.53 -2.55
C ALA A 97 8.19 -5.25 -1.92
N LEU A 98 6.96 -4.76 -2.04
CA LEU A 98 5.78 -5.32 -1.37
C LEU A 98 4.78 -5.97 -2.32
N GLY A 99 4.66 -5.47 -3.55
CA GLY A 99 3.70 -5.90 -4.56
C GLY A 99 4.12 -7.15 -5.34
N VAL A 100 5.39 -7.29 -5.72
CA VAL A 100 5.87 -8.50 -6.45
C VAL A 100 5.54 -9.81 -5.72
N PRO A 101 5.70 -9.94 -4.39
CA PRO A 101 5.26 -11.12 -3.65
C PRO A 101 3.77 -11.45 -3.77
N LEU A 102 2.92 -10.43 -3.95
CA LEU A 102 1.47 -10.59 -4.07
C LEU A 102 1.10 -11.22 -5.42
N LEU A 103 1.91 -11.03 -6.46
CA LEU A 103 1.72 -11.69 -7.77
C LEU A 103 1.83 -13.21 -7.67
N GLY A 104 2.60 -13.72 -6.70
CA GLY A 104 2.72 -15.15 -6.45
C GLY A 104 1.53 -15.77 -5.70
N TYR A 105 0.42 -15.06 -5.52
CA TYR A 105 -0.71 -15.49 -4.69
C TYR A 105 -1.17 -16.94 -5.03
N ALA A 106 -0.97 -17.83 -4.06
CA ALA A 106 -1.45 -19.21 -4.11
C ALA A 106 -2.64 -19.36 -3.17
N GLU A 107 -3.83 -19.45 -3.74
CA GLU A 107 -5.07 -19.35 -2.98
C GLU A 107 -5.23 -20.40 -1.88
N LYS A 108 -4.78 -21.64 -2.11
CA LYS A 108 -4.92 -22.74 -1.15
C LYS A 108 -4.20 -22.44 0.17
N ALA A 109 -2.95 -21.97 0.09
CA ALA A 109 -2.16 -21.61 1.27
C ALA A 109 -2.78 -20.42 2.00
N ALA A 110 -3.17 -19.37 1.25
CA ALA A 110 -3.75 -18.17 1.82
C ALA A 110 -5.09 -18.46 2.53
N HIS A 111 -5.90 -19.37 1.99
CA HIS A 111 -7.15 -19.81 2.61
C HIS A 111 -6.92 -20.64 3.87
N GLU A 112 -5.92 -21.53 3.88
CA GLU A 112 -5.59 -22.32 5.07
C GLU A 112 -5.15 -21.44 6.23
N LEU A 113 -4.29 -20.45 5.95
CA LEU A 113 -3.82 -19.52 6.96
C LEU A 113 -4.91 -18.53 7.40
N ALA A 114 -5.74 -18.06 6.46
CA ALA A 114 -6.89 -17.20 6.77
C ALA A 114 -7.94 -17.92 7.63
N ARG A 115 -8.15 -19.24 7.43
CA ARG A 115 -9.04 -20.06 8.29
C ARG A 115 -8.51 -20.21 9.71
N GLY A 116 -7.19 -20.26 9.89
CA GLY A 116 -6.56 -20.25 11.22
C GLY A 116 -6.79 -18.93 11.99
N GLY A 117 -7.21 -17.88 11.29
CA GLY A 117 -7.56 -16.58 11.85
C GLY A 117 -6.36 -15.81 12.41
N ALA A 118 -6.66 -14.68 13.06
CA ALA A 118 -5.63 -13.78 13.61
C ALA A 118 -4.73 -14.45 14.66
N ARG A 119 -5.27 -15.41 15.42
CA ARG A 119 -4.52 -16.12 16.47
C ARG A 119 -3.40 -16.99 15.89
N GLU A 120 -3.65 -17.68 14.79
CA GLU A 120 -2.64 -18.50 14.11
C GLU A 120 -1.55 -17.63 13.47
N VAL A 121 -1.95 -16.51 12.86
CA VAL A 121 -1.02 -15.49 12.33
C VAL A 121 -0.11 -14.96 13.43
N LEU A 122 -0.68 -14.53 14.56
CA LEU A 122 0.08 -14.04 15.72
C LEU A 122 1.01 -15.11 16.30
N ARG A 123 0.55 -16.36 16.36
CA ARG A 123 1.37 -17.49 16.82
C ARG A 123 2.61 -17.67 15.94
N ARG A 124 2.46 -17.62 14.62
CA ARG A 124 3.59 -17.76 13.67
C ARG A 124 4.57 -16.60 13.73
N LEU A 125 4.06 -15.37 13.87
CA LEU A 125 4.89 -14.18 14.08
C LEU A 125 5.77 -14.31 15.33
N ASN A 126 5.22 -14.89 16.40
CA ASN A 126 5.91 -15.00 17.68
C ASN A 126 6.92 -16.17 17.75
N GLN A 127 6.76 -17.22 16.95
CA GLN A 127 7.63 -18.41 17.00
C GLN A 127 9.05 -18.15 16.50
N ARG A 128 9.22 -17.29 15.48
CA ARG A 128 10.53 -16.93 14.91
C ARG A 128 10.50 -15.49 14.40
N PRO A 129 10.65 -14.49 15.28
CA PRO A 129 10.60 -13.09 14.87
C PRO A 129 11.81 -12.76 14.00
N THR A 130 11.55 -12.37 12.76
CA THR A 130 12.54 -11.75 11.86
C THR A 130 11.98 -10.42 11.36
N PRO A 131 12.82 -9.42 11.02
CA PRO A 131 12.34 -8.14 10.50
C PRO A 131 11.39 -8.33 9.33
N LEU A 132 11.71 -9.26 8.43
CA LEU A 132 10.87 -9.62 7.29
C LEU A 132 9.49 -10.18 7.69
N ARG A 133 9.43 -11.10 8.68
CA ARG A 133 8.17 -11.70 9.15
C ARG A 133 7.31 -10.74 9.93
N LEU A 134 7.91 -9.83 10.69
CA LEU A 134 7.18 -8.87 11.51
C LEU A 134 6.73 -7.66 10.70
N LEU A 135 7.66 -7.01 10.00
CA LEU A 135 7.41 -5.70 9.42
C LEU A 135 6.66 -5.83 8.10
N ARG A 136 6.99 -6.80 7.24
CA ARG A 136 6.37 -6.88 5.90
C ARG A 136 4.85 -7.07 5.95
N PRO A 137 4.28 -8.01 6.73
CA PRO A 137 2.83 -8.15 6.82
C PRO A 137 2.15 -6.91 7.39
N VAL A 138 2.79 -6.25 8.36
CA VAL A 138 2.27 -5.01 8.95
C VAL A 138 2.28 -3.89 7.92
N MET A 139 3.40 -3.63 7.25
CA MET A 139 3.49 -2.60 6.20
C MET A 139 2.48 -2.88 5.07
N THR A 140 2.40 -4.13 4.58
CA THR A 140 1.41 -4.54 3.58
C THR A 140 -0.02 -4.28 4.05
N LEU A 141 -0.34 -4.59 5.31
CA LEU A 141 -1.65 -4.31 5.87
C LEU A 141 -1.93 -2.80 5.93
N LEU A 142 -0.98 -2.00 6.42
CA LEU A 142 -1.15 -0.54 6.53
C LEU A 142 -1.38 0.11 5.17
N PHE A 143 -0.59 -0.25 4.15
CA PHE A 143 -0.82 0.24 2.80
C PHE A 143 -2.13 -0.27 2.21
N ALA A 144 -2.49 -1.54 2.40
CA ALA A 144 -3.76 -2.05 1.91
C ALA A 144 -4.97 -1.38 2.59
N LEU A 145 -4.86 -0.99 3.87
CA LEU A 145 -5.85 -0.17 4.56
C LEU A 145 -5.92 1.25 3.97
N GLY A 146 -4.77 1.87 3.70
CA GLY A 146 -4.70 3.16 3.01
C GLY A 146 -5.34 3.12 1.62
N GLY A 147 -5.10 2.06 0.86
CA GLY A 147 -5.74 1.85 -0.43
C GLY A 147 -7.25 1.61 -0.32
N ALA A 148 -7.71 0.89 0.71
CA ALA A 148 -9.13 0.72 0.98
C ALA A 148 -9.83 2.04 1.30
N GLU A 149 -9.19 2.91 2.08
CA GLU A 149 -9.67 4.27 2.37
C GLU A 149 -9.72 5.13 1.09
N ALA A 150 -8.68 5.05 0.24
CA ALA A 150 -8.68 5.75 -1.05
C ALA A 150 -9.86 5.32 -1.94
N VAL A 151 -10.14 4.00 -2.01
CA VAL A 151 -11.31 3.47 -2.72
C VAL A 151 -12.61 3.95 -2.10
N ALA A 152 -12.73 3.94 -0.77
CA ALA A 152 -13.92 4.41 -0.07
C ALA A 152 -14.23 5.88 -0.42
N ARG A 153 -13.22 6.75 -0.37
CA ARG A 153 -13.35 8.17 -0.74
C ARG A 153 -13.70 8.38 -2.21
N LEU A 154 -13.11 7.59 -3.09
CA LEU A 154 -13.42 7.65 -4.52
C LEU A 154 -14.89 7.29 -4.77
N VAL A 155 -15.39 6.21 -4.13
CA VAL A 155 -16.79 5.78 -4.23
C VAL A 155 -17.71 6.85 -3.64
N GLU A 156 -17.41 7.36 -2.44
CA GLU A 156 -18.19 8.43 -1.81
C GLU A 156 -18.29 9.66 -2.72
N GLY A 157 -17.16 10.18 -3.22
CA GLY A 157 -17.15 11.35 -4.09
C GLY A 157 -17.90 11.13 -5.40
N THR A 158 -17.73 9.96 -6.02
CA THR A 158 -18.39 9.62 -7.28
C THR A 158 -19.91 9.49 -7.10
N VAL A 159 -20.34 8.78 -6.04
CA VAL A 159 -21.77 8.62 -5.72
C VAL A 159 -22.39 9.96 -5.36
N PHE A 160 -21.71 10.78 -4.56
CA PHE A 160 -22.22 12.09 -4.16
C PHE A 160 -22.52 12.94 -5.41
N VAL A 161 -21.54 13.08 -6.31
CA VAL A 161 -21.69 13.87 -7.54
C VAL A 161 -22.79 13.31 -8.45
N ALA A 162 -22.88 11.98 -8.58
CA ALA A 162 -23.90 11.35 -9.42
C ALA A 162 -25.32 11.56 -8.87
N VAL A 163 -25.49 11.41 -7.55
CA VAL A 163 -26.81 11.46 -6.90
C VAL A 163 -27.27 12.90 -6.63
N SER A 164 -26.35 13.81 -6.29
CA SER A 164 -26.66 15.21 -6.01
C SER A 164 -27.06 16.00 -7.25
N ARG A 165 -26.66 15.55 -8.44
CA ARG A 165 -26.99 16.23 -9.70
C ARG A 165 -28.43 16.03 -10.15
N GLU A 166 -29.03 14.88 -9.87
CA GLU A 166 -30.27 14.48 -10.55
C GLU A 166 -31.36 13.93 -9.64
N LEU A 167 -31.06 13.51 -8.41
CA LEU A 167 -31.95 12.59 -7.68
C LEU A 167 -32.34 13.03 -6.27
N LEU A 168 -31.41 13.58 -5.47
CA LEU A 168 -31.64 13.82 -4.04
C LEU A 168 -31.18 15.21 -3.58
N GLU A 169 -31.80 15.70 -2.51
CA GLU A 169 -31.32 16.85 -1.76
C GLU A 169 -29.92 16.57 -1.17
N ALA A 170 -29.10 17.63 -1.05
CA ALA A 170 -27.68 17.53 -0.73
C ALA A 170 -27.38 16.70 0.54
N GLY A 171 -28.21 16.81 1.58
CA GLY A 171 -28.05 16.05 2.82
C GLY A 171 -28.23 14.54 2.64
N THR A 172 -29.25 14.12 1.88
CA THR A 172 -29.53 12.71 1.61
C THR A 172 -28.49 12.12 0.65
N ALA A 173 -28.06 12.89 -0.36
CA ALA A 173 -26.99 12.49 -1.27
C ALA A 173 -25.68 12.24 -0.50
N ALA A 174 -25.34 13.08 0.49
CA ALA A 174 -24.16 12.89 1.34
C ALA A 174 -24.25 11.61 2.19
N LEU A 175 -25.42 11.32 2.78
CA LEU A 175 -25.61 10.11 3.59
C LEU A 175 -25.46 8.84 2.74
N VAL A 176 -26.07 8.80 1.55
CA VAL A 176 -25.97 7.67 0.62
C VAL A 176 -24.53 7.48 0.15
N ALA A 177 -23.85 8.56 -0.21
CA ALA A 177 -22.46 8.55 -0.63
C ALA A 177 -21.54 7.98 0.46
N ARG A 178 -21.65 8.48 1.70
CA ARG A 178 -20.88 7.98 2.84
C ARG A 178 -21.16 6.51 3.13
N GLY A 179 -22.43 6.10 3.09
CA GLY A 179 -22.84 4.72 3.31
C GLY A 179 -22.24 3.76 2.28
N LEU A 180 -22.29 4.12 1.00
CA LEU A 180 -21.71 3.32 -0.08
C LEU A 180 -20.17 3.35 -0.07
N GLY A 181 -19.56 4.50 0.25
CA GLY A 181 -18.11 4.61 0.44
C GLY A 181 -17.62 3.70 1.57
N ALA A 182 -18.26 3.76 2.74
CA ALA A 182 -17.94 2.91 3.88
C ALA A 182 -18.13 1.42 3.55
N ALA A 183 -19.23 1.06 2.89
CA ALA A 183 -19.47 -0.32 2.45
C ALA A 183 -18.38 -0.82 1.49
N ALA A 184 -17.96 0.03 0.53
CA ALA A 184 -16.86 -0.28 -0.38
C ALA A 184 -15.53 -0.47 0.37
N GLY A 185 -15.20 0.43 1.29
CA GLY A 185 -14.01 0.32 2.13
C GLY A 185 -13.97 -0.98 2.93
N VAL A 186 -15.05 -1.31 3.65
CA VAL A 186 -15.18 -2.57 4.41
C VAL A 186 -15.01 -3.79 3.49
N LEU A 187 -15.65 -3.77 2.32
CA LEU A 187 -15.52 -4.85 1.33
C LEU A 187 -14.07 -5.01 0.86
N VAL A 188 -13.36 -3.91 0.58
CA VAL A 188 -11.96 -3.95 0.16
C VAL A 188 -11.06 -4.48 1.27
N VAL A 189 -11.24 -4.02 2.51
CA VAL A 189 -10.48 -4.53 3.66
C VAL A 189 -10.68 -6.03 3.84
N TRP A 190 -11.94 -6.48 3.83
CA TRP A 190 -12.28 -7.88 4.00
C TRP A 190 -11.76 -8.75 2.87
N ARG A 191 -11.86 -8.28 1.63
CA ARG A 191 -11.53 -9.09 0.44
C ARG A 191 -10.05 -9.04 0.05
N PHE A 192 -9.35 -7.94 0.35
CA PHE A 192 -7.99 -7.70 -0.15
C PHE A 192 -6.98 -7.41 0.96
N ALA A 193 -7.26 -6.54 1.92
CA ALA A 193 -6.25 -6.15 2.92
C ALA A 193 -5.81 -7.30 3.82
N TRP A 194 -6.78 -8.08 4.34
CA TRP A 194 -6.45 -9.26 5.15
C TRP A 194 -5.70 -10.34 4.35
N PRO A 195 -6.16 -10.78 3.16
CA PRO A 195 -5.41 -11.72 2.33
C PRO A 195 -4.02 -11.22 1.90
N ALA A 196 -3.83 -9.92 1.68
CA ALA A 196 -2.53 -9.34 1.36
C ALA A 196 -1.53 -9.52 2.51
N ALA A 197 -1.95 -9.22 3.74
CA ALA A 197 -1.11 -9.38 4.93
C ALA A 197 -0.75 -10.86 5.19
N VAL A 198 -1.74 -11.75 5.05
CA VAL A 198 -1.53 -13.21 5.15
C VAL A 198 -0.53 -13.68 4.10
N ARG A 199 -0.66 -13.21 2.85
CA ARG A 199 0.27 -13.55 1.77
C ARG A 199 1.68 -13.03 2.01
N ALA A 200 1.82 -11.82 2.53
CA ALA A 200 3.11 -11.24 2.90
C ALA A 200 3.81 -12.09 3.98
N LEU A 201 3.04 -12.62 4.94
CA LEU A 201 3.57 -13.52 5.97
C LEU A 201 4.03 -14.86 5.38
N GLU A 202 3.25 -15.48 4.50
CA GLU A 202 3.65 -16.72 3.83
C GLU A 202 4.95 -16.57 3.04
N HIS A 203 5.05 -15.47 2.28
CA HIS A 203 6.25 -15.20 1.51
C HIS A 203 7.45 -14.93 2.43
N ALA A 204 7.25 -14.24 3.56
CA ALA A 204 8.29 -14.07 4.57
C ALA A 204 8.71 -15.40 5.21
N ASP A 205 7.76 -16.33 5.44
CA ASP A 205 8.03 -17.67 5.95
C ASP A 205 8.90 -18.46 4.96
N GLN A 206 8.49 -18.54 3.69
CA GLN A 206 9.22 -19.22 2.62
C GLN A 206 10.63 -18.66 2.42
N ALA A 207 10.78 -17.33 2.41
CA ALA A 207 12.08 -16.68 2.25
C ALA A 207 13.00 -16.93 3.46
N THR A 208 12.43 -16.97 4.66
CA THR A 208 13.18 -17.30 5.88
C THR A 208 13.64 -18.76 5.87
N GLU A 209 12.77 -19.69 5.50
CA GLU A 209 13.09 -21.12 5.42
C GLU A 209 14.18 -21.41 4.39
N ALA A 210 14.09 -20.83 3.20
CA ALA A 210 15.13 -20.92 2.17
C ALA A 210 16.49 -20.37 2.64
N SER A 211 16.47 -19.38 3.54
CA SER A 211 17.67 -18.73 4.06
C SER A 211 18.28 -19.43 5.27
N VAL A 212 17.48 -20.18 6.03
CA VAL A 212 18.01 -21.09 7.09
C VAL A 212 18.86 -22.20 6.47
N VAL A 213 18.47 -22.68 5.28
CA VAL A 213 19.26 -23.65 4.50
C VAL A 213 20.58 -23.03 4.01
N ARG A 214 20.58 -21.73 3.66
CA ARG A 214 21.78 -20.96 3.27
C ARG A 214 22.34 -20.16 4.45
N ARG A 215 22.96 -20.87 5.42
CA ARG A 215 23.67 -20.36 6.62
C ARG A 215 23.92 -18.83 6.64
N GLY A 216 23.16 -18.11 7.47
CA GLY A 216 23.65 -16.91 8.18
C GLY A 216 22.96 -15.56 7.90
N ARG A 217 22.11 -15.41 6.88
CA ARG A 217 21.56 -14.07 6.49
C ARG A 217 20.12 -13.76 6.89
N VAL A 218 19.57 -14.50 7.85
CA VAL A 218 18.14 -14.39 8.21
C VAL A 218 17.75 -12.99 8.71
N TRP A 219 18.62 -12.30 9.43
CA TRP A 219 18.36 -10.95 9.95
C TRP A 219 18.54 -9.84 8.92
N THR A 220 19.31 -10.10 7.85
CA THR A 220 19.48 -9.16 6.74
C THR A 220 18.41 -9.31 5.66
N LEU A 221 17.64 -10.40 5.71
CA LEU A 221 16.56 -10.62 4.77
C LEU A 221 15.46 -9.59 4.97
N GLY A 222 15.09 -8.91 3.90
CA GLY A 222 14.01 -7.92 3.92
C GLY A 222 14.38 -6.56 4.49
N LEU A 223 15.57 -6.36 5.06
CA LEU A 223 15.96 -5.07 5.65
C LEU A 223 15.85 -3.92 4.66
N TRP A 224 16.27 -4.12 3.40
CA TRP A 224 16.14 -3.10 2.36
C TRP A 224 14.69 -2.77 2.03
N GLY A 225 13.86 -3.80 1.81
CA GLY A 225 12.43 -3.58 1.54
C GLY A 225 11.72 -2.91 2.72
N THR A 226 12.09 -3.28 3.95
CA THR A 226 11.60 -2.64 5.18
C THR A 226 12.09 -1.21 5.32
N ALA A 227 13.38 -0.93 5.11
CA ALA A 227 13.95 0.41 5.26
C ALA A 227 13.31 1.40 4.29
N VAL A 228 12.98 0.93 3.07
CA VAL A 228 12.28 1.75 2.08
C VAL A 228 10.79 1.88 2.40
N SER A 229 10.10 0.80 2.80
CA SER A 229 8.64 0.86 3.05
C SER A 229 8.24 1.51 4.37
N PHE A 230 9.08 1.40 5.41
CA PHE A 230 8.72 1.83 6.76
C PHE A 230 8.42 3.33 6.88
N PRO A 231 9.23 4.26 6.34
CA PRO A 231 8.93 5.68 6.43
C PRO A 231 7.62 6.07 5.74
N LEU A 232 7.30 5.48 4.58
CA LEU A 232 6.02 5.70 3.90
C LEU A 232 4.86 5.14 4.70
N ALA A 233 5.00 3.97 5.31
CA ALA A 233 3.94 3.40 6.14
C ALA A 233 3.67 4.24 7.39
N VAL A 234 4.71 4.81 8.01
CA VAL A 234 4.57 5.77 9.10
C VAL A 234 3.85 7.02 8.62
N ALA A 235 4.24 7.59 7.47
CA ALA A 235 3.57 8.74 6.87
C ALA A 235 2.09 8.46 6.59
N ALA A 236 1.77 7.28 6.03
CA ALA A 236 0.40 6.84 5.78
C ALA A 236 -0.42 6.78 7.08
N VAL A 237 0.10 6.15 8.14
CA VAL A 237 -0.59 6.06 9.43
C VAL A 237 -0.82 7.43 10.05
N LEU A 238 0.16 8.32 9.98
CA LEU A 238 0.04 9.68 10.52
C LEU A 238 -0.96 10.54 9.74
N ALA A 239 -1.19 10.23 8.47
CA ALA A 239 -2.10 10.97 7.62
C ALA A 239 -3.51 10.41 7.60
N VAL A 240 -3.72 9.13 7.95
CA VAL A 240 -5.08 8.58 8.13
C VAL A 240 -5.76 9.35 9.26
N PRO A 241 -6.80 10.16 8.98
CA PRO A 241 -7.57 10.77 10.03
C PRO A 241 -8.43 9.66 10.62
N LEU A 242 -7.95 9.00 11.68
CA LEU A 242 -8.75 8.03 12.47
C LEU A 242 -10.08 8.64 12.99
N ARG A 243 -10.29 9.95 12.79
CA ARG A 243 -11.53 10.67 13.08
C ARG A 243 -12.61 10.56 11.99
N SER A 244 -12.29 10.33 10.71
CA SER A 244 -13.31 10.35 9.63
C SER A 244 -14.13 9.07 9.48
N LEU A 245 -13.73 7.96 10.12
CA LEU A 245 -14.53 6.73 10.12
C LEU A 245 -15.74 6.79 11.08
N PHE A 246 -15.83 7.82 11.92
CA PHE A 246 -16.85 7.94 12.98
C PHE A 246 -17.54 9.32 13.06
N THR A 247 -17.41 10.17 12.04
CA THR A 247 -18.10 11.48 11.93
C THR A 247 -18.58 11.74 10.51
#